data_AF-A0A2V5Q1D8-F1
#
_entry.id   AF-A0A2V5Q1D8-F1
#
_cell.length_a   1.000
_cell.length_b   1.000
_cell.length_c   1.000
_cell.angle_alpha   90.00
_cell.angle_beta   90.00
_cell.angle_gamma   90.00
#
_symmetry.space_group_name_H-M   'P 1'
#
loop_
_entity.id
_entity.type
_entity.pdbx_description
1 polymer ?
#
loop_
_entity_poly.entity_id
_entity_poly.type
_entity_poly.pdbx_seq_one_letter_code
_entity_poly.pdbx_strand_id
1 'polypeptide(L)'
;MKPRYGSANTLLLILVFVCTVSIGAAAAQPGGRLIVLRVPNFGWNLSLHLQIDGRTVANVVQGRRYDHSIPSGRHVLTVSAVPNNYFGQPQSTVLNVQPGRAYVFTTVWQHSDRVVFVPSALPPRQPY
;
A
#
# COMPACT_ATOMS: atom_id res chain seq x y z
N MET A 1 -9.61 -67.68 -10.42
CA MET A 1 -9.05 -66.52 -11.15
C MET A 1 -9.26 -65.28 -10.30
N LYS A 2 -8.21 -64.50 -10.01
CA LYS A 2 -8.24 -63.37 -9.06
C LYS A 2 -7.53 -62.19 -9.73
N PRO A 3 -8.21 -61.11 -10.13
CA PRO A 3 -7.53 -59.99 -10.79
C PRO A 3 -6.82 -59.13 -9.73
N ARG A 4 -5.56 -58.80 -10.02
CA ARG A 4 -4.70 -57.94 -9.20
C ARG A 4 -4.99 -56.48 -9.55
N TYR A 5 -5.64 -55.75 -8.65
CA TYR A 5 -5.73 -54.29 -8.72
C TYR A 5 -4.45 -53.69 -8.13
N GLY A 6 -3.50 -53.33 -8.99
CA GLY A 6 -2.27 -52.69 -8.56
C GLY A 6 -1.55 -52.05 -9.74
N SER A 7 -2.07 -50.94 -10.25
CA SER A 7 -1.37 -50.14 -11.27
C SER A 7 -1.96 -48.73 -11.45
N ALA A 8 -3.28 -48.56 -11.31
CA ALA A 8 -3.93 -47.28 -11.59
C ALA A 8 -3.75 -46.21 -10.49
N ASN A 9 -3.48 -46.61 -9.24
CA ASN A 9 -3.44 -45.69 -8.09
C ASN A 9 -2.11 -44.93 -7.95
N THR A 10 -1.00 -45.50 -8.45
CA THR A 10 0.33 -44.89 -8.33
C THR A 10 0.55 -43.77 -9.34
N LEU A 11 0.01 -43.91 -10.57
CA LEU A 11 0.12 -42.89 -11.61
C LEU A 11 -0.69 -41.61 -11.28
N LEU A 12 -1.83 -41.77 -10.60
CA LEU A 12 -2.67 -40.65 -10.15
C LEU A 12 -1.99 -39.81 -9.05
N LEU A 13 -1.18 -40.43 -8.19
CA LEU A 13 -0.44 -39.73 -7.14
C LEU A 13 0.72 -38.87 -7.68
N ILE A 14 1.33 -39.28 -8.81
CA ILE A 14 2.45 -38.54 -9.42
C ILE A 14 1.97 -37.24 -10.09
N LEU A 15 0.79 -37.24 -10.72
CA LEU A 15 0.23 -36.05 -11.36
C LEU A 15 -0.13 -34.95 -10.34
N VAL A 16 -0.63 -35.34 -9.15
CA VAL A 16 -0.94 -34.40 -8.07
C VAL A 16 0.33 -33.80 -7.45
N PHE A 17 1.45 -34.53 -7.45
CA PHE A 17 2.72 -34.06 -6.90
C PHE A 17 3.40 -32.98 -7.76
N VAL A 18 3.19 -32.99 -9.08
CA VAL A 18 3.73 -31.96 -9.98
C VAL A 18 2.97 -30.62 -9.85
N CYS A 19 1.71 -30.63 -9.41
CA CYS A 19 0.89 -29.43 -9.25
C CYS A 19 1.18 -28.61 -7.98
N THR A 20 2.04 -29.05 -7.06
CA THR A 20 2.35 -28.30 -5.82
C THR A 20 3.61 -27.44 -5.91
N VAL A 21 4.43 -27.61 -6.95
CA VAL A 21 5.67 -26.81 -7.16
C VAL A 21 5.46 -25.81 -8.29
N SER A 22 4.47 -24.95 -8.12
CA SER A 22 4.41 -23.67 -8.83
C SER A 22 4.19 -22.55 -7.81
N ILE A 23 4.97 -22.60 -6.73
CA ILE A 23 5.26 -21.38 -5.95
C ILE A 23 6.24 -20.59 -6.82
N GLY A 24 5.69 -19.90 -7.82
CA GLY A 24 6.42 -18.82 -8.46
C GLY A 24 6.80 -17.85 -7.34
N ALA A 25 8.09 -17.78 -7.02
CA ALA A 25 8.60 -16.65 -6.28
C ALA A 25 8.27 -15.43 -7.12
N ALA A 26 7.18 -14.74 -6.77
CA ALA A 26 6.86 -13.45 -7.34
C ALA A 26 8.05 -12.56 -6.97
N ALA A 27 9.00 -12.43 -7.89
CA ALA A 27 10.11 -11.51 -7.73
C ALA A 27 9.48 -10.17 -7.34
N ALA A 28 9.85 -9.66 -6.16
CA ALA A 28 9.34 -8.39 -5.68
C ALA A 28 9.55 -7.37 -6.81
N GLN A 29 8.43 -6.90 -7.39
CA GLN A 29 8.50 -5.93 -8.48
C GLN A 29 9.38 -4.77 -8.01
N PRO A 30 10.33 -4.30 -8.83
CA PRO A 30 11.15 -3.16 -8.48
C PRO A 30 10.25 -2.03 -7.96
N GLY A 31 10.46 -1.60 -6.71
CA GLY A 31 9.54 -0.73 -6.01
C GLY A 31 10.25 0.45 -5.37
N GLY A 32 9.48 1.49 -5.08
CA GLY A 32 9.89 2.57 -4.19
C GLY A 32 9.31 2.39 -2.80
N ARG A 33 9.57 3.37 -1.93
CA ARG A 33 8.99 3.49 -0.60
C ARG A 33 8.13 4.73 -0.53
N LEU A 34 6.89 4.60 -0.09
CA LEU A 34 5.98 5.71 0.13
C LEU A 34 5.79 5.93 1.64
N ILE A 35 6.10 7.14 2.09
CA ILE A 35 5.86 7.60 3.46
C ILE A 35 4.83 8.74 3.40
N VAL A 36 3.71 8.57 4.09
CA VAL A 36 2.70 9.62 4.24
C VAL A 36 2.55 9.97 5.70
N LEU A 37 2.92 11.20 6.02
CA LEU A 37 2.83 11.79 7.34
C LEU A 37 1.49 12.53 7.46
N ARG A 38 0.87 12.39 8.63
CA ARG A 38 -0.30 13.16 9.03
C ARG A 38 0.14 14.25 9.98
N VAL A 39 -0.22 15.50 9.69
CA VAL A 39 0.05 16.60 10.62
C VAL A 39 -0.75 16.45 11.94
N PRO A 40 -0.21 16.95 13.06
CA PRO A 40 -0.89 16.85 14.36
C PRO A 40 -2.24 17.59 14.43
N ASN A 41 -2.41 18.69 13.68
CA ASN A 41 -3.57 19.60 13.81
C ASN A 41 -4.91 19.03 13.28
N PHE A 42 -4.94 17.81 12.74
CA PHE A 42 -6.19 17.09 12.52
C PHE A 42 -6.91 16.71 13.84
N GLY A 43 -6.21 16.74 14.98
CA GLY A 43 -6.77 16.32 16.27
C GLY A 43 -6.76 14.80 16.46
N TRP A 44 -7.46 14.32 17.48
CA TRP A 44 -7.53 12.90 17.84
C TRP A 44 -8.74 12.19 17.22
N ASN A 45 -9.77 12.95 16.84
CA ASN A 45 -11.07 12.47 16.38
C ASN A 45 -11.18 12.29 14.85
N LEU A 46 -10.12 12.60 14.10
CA LEU A 46 -10.05 12.43 12.66
C LEU A 46 -8.92 11.47 12.29
N SER A 47 -9.05 10.79 11.16
CA SER A 47 -7.99 10.03 10.52
C SER A 47 -7.72 10.60 9.13
N LEU A 48 -6.49 10.41 8.65
CA LEU A 48 -6.18 10.62 7.24
C LEU A 48 -6.49 9.33 6.49
N HIS A 49 -7.53 9.35 5.67
CA HIS A 49 -7.84 8.26 4.75
C HIS A 49 -6.94 8.36 3.53
N LEU A 50 -6.17 7.31 3.26
CA LEU A 50 -5.24 7.23 2.14
C LEU A 50 -5.67 6.13 1.17
N GLN A 51 -5.73 6.49 -0.10
CA GLN A 51 -5.97 5.58 -1.20
C GLN A 51 -4.82 5.63 -2.21
N ILE A 52 -4.53 4.49 -2.82
CA ILE A 52 -3.61 4.33 -3.94
C ILE A 52 -4.41 3.69 -5.07
N ASP A 53 -4.45 4.34 -6.23
CA ASP A 53 -5.18 3.87 -7.42
C ASP A 53 -6.66 3.56 -7.13
N GLY A 54 -7.29 4.39 -6.28
CA GLY A 54 -8.68 4.25 -5.84
C GLY A 54 -8.93 3.16 -4.79
N ARG A 55 -7.90 2.48 -4.31
CA ARG A 55 -8.01 1.46 -3.26
C ARG A 55 -7.57 2.03 -1.92
N THR A 56 -8.38 1.82 -0.89
CA THR A 56 -8.00 2.19 0.49
C THR A 56 -6.80 1.37 0.93
N VAL A 57 -5.73 2.03 1.35
CA VAL A 57 -4.53 1.38 1.88
C VAL A 57 -4.31 1.66 3.37
N ALA A 58 -4.82 2.78 3.88
CA ALA A 58 -4.69 3.11 5.30
C ALA A 58 -5.69 4.16 5.78
N ASN A 59 -6.01 4.08 7.07
CA ASN A 59 -6.52 5.19 7.88
C ASN A 59 -5.43 5.56 8.88
N VAL A 60 -4.72 6.65 8.65
CA VAL A 60 -3.61 7.09 9.50
C VAL A 60 -4.17 7.93 10.64
N VAL A 61 -4.08 7.41 11.87
CA VAL A 61 -4.52 8.10 13.10
C VAL A 61 -3.41 8.98 13.67
N GLN A 62 -3.71 9.70 14.76
CA GLN A 62 -2.75 10.55 15.45
C GLN A 62 -1.49 9.76 15.87
N GLY A 63 -0.30 10.36 15.67
CA GLY A 63 0.99 9.74 16.04
C GLY A 63 1.38 8.54 15.17
N ARG A 64 0.69 8.31 14.05
CA ARG A 64 1.02 7.26 13.08
C ARG A 64 1.36 7.86 11.72
N ARG A 65 1.97 7.03 10.87
CA ARG A 65 2.29 7.32 9.47
C ARG A 65 2.02 6.09 8.62
N TYR A 66 1.77 6.31 7.35
CA TYR A 66 1.88 5.25 6.36
C TYR A 66 3.35 5.12 5.94
N ASP A 67 3.86 3.90 5.86
CA ASP A 67 5.24 3.62 5.49
C ASP A 67 5.30 2.22 4.86
N HIS A 68 5.25 2.16 3.53
CA HIS A 68 5.23 0.88 2.83
C HIS A 68 5.88 0.96 1.45
N SER A 69 6.18 -0.22 0.90
CA SER A 69 6.68 -0.35 -0.47
C SER A 69 5.55 -0.13 -1.45
N ILE A 70 5.84 0.56 -2.54
CA ILE A 70 4.92 0.79 -3.65
C ILE A 70 5.59 0.35 -4.96
N PRO A 71 4.88 -0.36 -5.86
CA PRO A 71 5.46 -0.76 -7.14
C PRO A 71 6.01 0.42 -7.94
N SER A 72 7.00 0.18 -8.80
CA SER A 72 7.44 1.21 -9.74
C SER A 72 6.34 1.50 -10.77
N GLY A 73 6.23 2.76 -11.17
CA GLY A 73 5.24 3.19 -12.17
C GLY A 73 4.42 4.38 -11.70
N ARG A 74 3.37 4.68 -12.46
CA ARG A 74 2.47 5.80 -12.22
C ARG A 74 1.34 5.37 -11.30
N HIS A 75 1.24 6.04 -10.15
CA HIS A 75 0.19 5.84 -9.16
C HIS A 75 -0.58 7.12 -8.89
N VAL A 76 -1.86 7.00 -8.56
CA VAL A 76 -2.70 8.11 -8.09
C VAL A 76 -2.87 7.96 -6.59
N LEU A 77 -2.35 8.92 -5.84
CA LEU A 77 -2.54 9.01 -4.40
C LEU A 77 -3.72 9.91 -4.12
N THR A 78 -4.68 9.46 -3.30
CA THR A 78 -5.84 10.25 -2.90
C THR A 78 -5.93 10.31 -1.38
N VAL A 79 -6.19 11.50 -0.83
CA VAL A 79 -6.37 11.71 0.61
C VAL A 79 -7.65 12.45 0.95
N SER A 80 -8.22 12.11 2.09
CA SER A 80 -9.32 12.84 2.72
C SER A 80 -9.25 12.70 4.24
N ALA A 81 -9.96 13.58 4.95
CA ALA A 81 -10.18 13.42 6.38
C ALA A 81 -11.43 12.57 6.63
N VAL A 82 -11.33 11.61 7.55
CA VAL A 82 -12.45 10.77 7.99
C VAL A 82 -12.61 10.78 9.52
N PRO A 83 -13.83 10.86 10.07
CA PRO A 83 -15.09 11.12 9.36
C PRO A 83 -15.08 12.49 8.66
N ASN A 84 -15.76 12.59 7.50
CA ASN A 84 -15.72 13.78 6.65
C ASN A 84 -16.67 14.87 7.18
N ASN A 85 -16.43 15.33 8.41
CA ASN A 85 -17.29 16.29 9.10
C ASN A 85 -17.33 17.67 8.44
N TYR A 86 -16.33 17.98 7.63
CA TYR A 86 -16.15 19.28 6.97
C TYR A 86 -16.56 19.27 5.50
N PHE A 87 -17.16 18.19 5.01
CA PHE A 87 -17.52 18.01 3.59
C PHE A 87 -16.33 18.27 2.64
N GLY A 88 -15.13 17.99 3.14
CA GLY A 88 -13.89 18.14 2.41
C GLY A 88 -13.86 17.23 1.20
N GLN A 89 -13.56 17.79 0.04
CA GLN A 89 -13.36 16.98 -1.16
C GLN A 89 -12.02 16.25 -1.07
N PRO A 90 -11.97 14.94 -1.38
CA PRO A 90 -10.72 14.22 -1.48
C PRO A 90 -9.76 14.91 -2.47
N GLN A 91 -8.48 14.91 -2.15
CA GLN A 91 -7.44 15.50 -3.00
C GLN A 91 -6.54 14.41 -3.56
N SER A 92 -6.26 14.52 -4.85
CA SER A 92 -5.48 13.53 -5.59
C SER A 92 -4.19 14.14 -6.14
N THR A 93 -3.10 13.37 -6.11
CA THR A 93 -1.85 13.71 -6.79
C THR A 93 -1.30 12.49 -7.53
N VAL A 94 -0.61 12.75 -8.63
CA VAL A 94 0.08 11.71 -9.39
C VAL A 94 1.50 11.54 -8.85
N LEU A 95 1.88 10.30 -8.59
CA LEU A 95 3.23 9.92 -8.20
C LEU A 95 3.82 8.97 -9.24
N ASN A 96 4.99 9.33 -9.79
CA ASN A 96 5.77 8.43 -10.63
C ASN A 96 6.89 7.80 -9.79
N VAL A 97 6.69 6.55 -9.41
CA VAL A 97 7.59 5.78 -8.54
C VAL A 97 8.73 5.20 -9.37
N GLN A 98 9.96 5.50 -8.94
CA GLN A 98 11.17 4.89 -9.44
C GLN A 98 11.67 3.82 -8.46
N PRO A 99 12.23 2.70 -8.95
CA PRO A 99 12.81 1.67 -8.08
C PRO A 99 13.87 2.24 -7.13
N GLY A 100 13.83 1.82 -5.87
CA GLY A 100 14.81 2.21 -4.84
C GLY A 100 14.65 3.64 -4.29
N ARG A 101 13.70 4.44 -4.80
CA ARG A 101 13.44 5.79 -4.30
C ARG A 101 12.43 5.81 -3.16
N ALA A 102 12.62 6.77 -2.25
CA ALA A 102 11.66 7.09 -1.20
C ALA A 102 10.94 8.40 -1.51
N TYR A 103 9.63 8.42 -1.30
CA TYR A 103 8.76 9.57 -1.48
C TYR A 103 8.09 9.87 -0.16
N VAL A 104 8.29 11.09 0.34
CA VAL A 104 7.74 11.52 1.63
C VAL A 104 6.78 12.66 1.40
N PHE A 105 5.54 12.49 1.83
CA PHE A 105 4.54 13.54 1.81
C PHE A 105 4.07 13.82 3.22
N THR A 106 3.92 15.10 3.54
CA THR A 106 3.18 15.56 4.70
C THR A 106 1.82 16.02 4.23
N THR A 107 0.77 15.44 4.79
CA THR A 107 -0.60 15.88 4.51
C THR A 107 -0.94 17.02 5.44
N VAL A 108 -1.43 18.14 4.91
CA VAL A 108 -1.76 19.34 5.68
C VAL A 108 -3.19 19.79 5.40
N TRP A 109 -3.80 20.50 6.35
CA TRP A 109 -5.04 21.24 6.08
C TRP A 109 -4.78 22.43 5.18
N GLN A 110 -5.63 22.59 4.18
CA GLN A 110 -5.75 23.76 3.33
C GLN A 110 -7.15 24.34 3.54
N HIS A 111 -7.23 25.62 3.91
CA HIS A 111 -8.49 26.39 3.99
C HIS A 111 -9.59 25.70 4.84
N SER A 112 -9.17 24.99 5.89
CA SER A 112 -10.01 24.34 6.93
C SER A 112 -10.87 23.15 6.50
N ASP A 113 -11.07 22.91 5.21
CA ASP A 113 -11.95 21.85 4.69
C ASP A 113 -11.20 20.79 3.88
N ARG A 114 -10.00 21.08 3.38
CA ARG A 114 -9.27 20.19 2.46
C ARG A 114 -7.97 19.69 3.06
N VAL A 115 -7.63 18.45 2.72
CA VAL A 115 -6.34 17.87 3.04
C VAL A 115 -5.53 17.77 1.76
N VAL A 116 -4.32 18.31 1.74
CA VAL A 116 -3.45 18.29 0.56
C VAL A 116 -2.11 17.61 0.86
N PHE A 117 -1.51 17.02 -0.16
CA PHE A 117 -0.15 16.52 -0.10
C PHE A 117 0.86 17.66 -0.27
N VAL A 118 1.79 17.77 0.68
CA VAL A 118 2.97 18.63 0.57
C VAL A 118 4.20 17.73 0.51
N PRO A 119 4.97 17.74 -0.59
CA PRO A 119 6.25 17.04 -0.66
C PRO A 119 7.13 17.47 0.51
N SER A 120 7.57 16.51 1.31
CA SER A 120 8.52 16.79 2.37
C SER A 120 9.91 16.73 1.76
N ALA A 121 10.70 17.79 1.90
CA ALA A 121 12.14 17.67 1.75
C ALA A 121 12.57 16.54 2.71
N LEU A 122 13.19 15.47 2.18
CA LEU A 122 13.66 14.35 2.98
C LEU A 122 14.38 14.91 4.21
N PRO A 123 13.91 14.69 5.45
CA PRO A 123 14.78 14.92 6.59
C PRO A 123 15.95 13.94 6.43
N PRO A 124 17.21 14.37 6.59
CA PRO A 124 18.30 13.42 6.72
C PRO A 124 17.93 12.43 7.82
N ARG A 125 18.18 11.14 7.56
CA ARG A 125 17.95 10.03 8.49
C ARG A 125 18.31 10.50 9.90
N GLN A 126 17.32 10.68 10.77
CA GLN A 126 17.59 10.77 12.20
C GLN A 126 17.60 9.34 12.73
N PRO A 127 18.77 8.81 13.11
CA PRO A 127 18.81 7.60 13.93
C PRO A 127 18.12 7.89 15.27
N TYR A 128 17.36 6.92 15.75
CA TYR A 128 16.93 6.84 17.15
C TYR A 128 18.09 6.34 18.00
#